data_AF-A0A1G6G9K8-F1
#
_entry.id   AF-A0A1G6G9K8-F1
#
_cell.length_a   1.000
_cell.length_b   1.000
_cell.length_c   1.000
_cell.angle_alpha   90.00
_cell.angle_beta   90.00
_cell.angle_gamma   90.00
#
_symmetry.space_group_name_H-M   'P 1'
#
loop_
_entity.id
_entity.type
_entity.pdbx_description
1 polymer ?
#
loop_
_entity_poly.entity_id
_entity_poly.type
_entity_poly.pdbx_seq_one_letter_code
_entity_poly.pdbx_strand_id
1 'polypeptide(L)' 'MEKISYNLVFNRKKRLNKRGMALVQVEAYLNRRKMYFSTKIYLKPEQ' A
#
# COMPACT_ATOMS: atom_id res chain seq x y z
N MET A 1 22.20 -13.19 -5.41
CA MET A 1 20.75 -13.10 -5.71
C MET A 1 20.21 -11.90 -4.98
N GLU A 2 19.63 -10.92 -5.67
CA GLU A 2 19.05 -9.77 -5.00
C GLU A 2 17.68 -10.14 -4.39
N LYS A 3 17.44 -9.71 -3.16
CA LYS A 3 16.21 -10.04 -2.42
C LYS A 3 15.24 -8.88 -2.49
N ILE A 4 14.02 -9.15 -2.97
CA ILE A 4 12.91 -8.22 -2.91
C ILE A 4 12.22 -8.30 -1.55
N SER A 5 11.88 -7.14 -0.98
CA SER A 5 11.10 -7.03 0.26
C SER A 5 9.71 -6.51 -0.05
N TYR A 6 8.68 -7.09 0.58
CA TYR A 6 7.29 -6.67 0.45
C TYR A 6 6.75 -6.19 1.78
N ASN A 7 6.08 -5.04 1.76
CA ASN A 7 5.36 -4.50 2.92
C ASN A 7 3.92 -4.20 2.55
N LEU A 8 2.99 -4.50 3.46
CA LEU A 8 1.63 -3.96 3.38
C LEU A 8 1.64 -2.52 3.85
N VAL A 9 1.13 -1.62 3.01
CA VAL A 9 1.07 -0.19 3.30
C VAL A 9 -0.38 0.27 3.24
N PHE A 10 -0.87 0.73 4.39
CA PHE A 10 -2.21 1.31 4.50
C PHE A 10 -2.17 2.81 4.21
N ASN A 11 -3.13 3.28 3.40
CA ASN A 11 -3.37 4.70 3.15
C ASN A 11 -2.12 5.52 2.77
N ARG A 12 -1.24 4.97 1.91
CA ARG A 12 0.01 5.64 1.50
C ARG A 12 -0.20 7.08 1.00
N LYS A 13 -1.29 7.30 0.25
CA LYS A 13 -1.64 8.61 -0.32
C LYS A 13 -2.30 9.57 0.68
N LYS A 14 -2.56 9.13 1.93
CA LYS A 14 -3.32 9.88 2.95
C LYS A 14 -4.64 10.43 2.40
N ARG A 15 -5.34 9.63 1.60
CA ARG A 15 -6.61 9.99 0.95
C ARG A 15 -7.61 8.85 1.06
N LEU A 16 -8.81 9.19 1.48
CA LEU A 16 -9.95 8.29 1.53
C LEU A 16 -10.71 8.36 0.21
N ASN A 17 -11.39 7.27 -0.13
CA ASN A 17 -12.36 7.26 -1.23
C ASN A 17 -13.67 7.94 -0.79
N LYS A 18 -14.64 8.05 -1.71
CA LYS A 18 -15.96 8.66 -1.45
C LYS A 18 -16.77 7.99 -0.32
N ARG A 19 -16.40 6.77 0.09
CA ARG A 19 -17.04 6.01 1.17
C ARG A 19 -16.25 6.08 2.48
N GLY A 20 -15.24 6.95 2.58
CA GLY A 20 -14.40 7.08 3.77
C GLY A 20 -13.41 5.93 3.98
N MET A 21 -13.16 5.11 2.95
CA MET A 21 -12.26 3.96 3.07
C MET A 21 -10.88 4.27 2.48
N ALA A 22 -9.84 3.74 3.10
CA ALA A 22 -8.45 3.87 2.66
C ALA A 22 -7.98 2.62 1.92
N LEU A 23 -7.16 2.84 0.89
CA LEU A 23 -6.59 1.77 0.07
C LEU A 23 -5.44 1.07 0.79
N VAL A 24 -5.45 -0.26 0.78
CA VAL A 24 -4.29 -1.10 1.12
C VAL A 24 -3.44 -1.31 -0.13
N GLN A 25 -2.13 -1.15 -0.01
CA GLN A 25 -1.17 -1.29 -1.09
C GLN A 25 -0.06 -2.25 -0.69
N VAL A 26 0.62 -2.81 -1.68
CA VAL A 26 1.88 -3.54 -1.48
C VAL A 26 3.02 -2.64 -1.94
N GLU A 27 3.95 -2.32 -1.03
CA GLU A 27 5.25 -1.74 -1.37
C GLU A 27 6.21 -2.88 -1.69
N ALA A 28 6.80 -2.84 -2.89
CA ALA A 28 7.92 -3.68 -3.29
C ALA A 28 9.21 -2.86 -3.26
N TYR A 29 10.19 -3.32 -2.50
CA TYR A 29 11.50 -2.69 -2.39
C TYR A 29 12.61 -3.62 -2.92
N LEU A 30 13.37 -3.12 -3.88
CA LEU A 30 14.52 -3.82 -4.46
C LEU A 30 15.55 -2.77 -4.88
N ASN A 31 16.82 -2.97 -4.52
CA ASN A 31 17.95 -2.12 -4.92
C ASN A 31 17.70 -0.61 -4.73
N ARG A 32 17.24 -0.19 -3.55
CA ARG A 32 16.91 1.21 -3.23
C ARG A 32 15.77 1.82 -4.05
N ARG A 33 15.03 1.02 -4.82
CA ARG A 33 13.84 1.45 -5.56
C ARG A 33 12.57 0.91 -4.90
N LYS A 34 11.51 1.71 -4.93
CA LYS A 34 10.18 1.36 -4.42
C LYS A 34 9.16 1.37 -5.56
N MET A 35 8.36 0.32 -5.66
CA MET A 35 7.14 0.28 -6.46
C MET A 35 5.94 0.00 -5.56
N TYR A 36 4.77 0.49 -5.96
CA TYR A 36 3.53 0.31 -5.20
C TYR A 36 2.46 -0.30 -6.08
N PHE A 37 1.89 -1.40 -5.62
CA PHE A 37 0.80 -2.10 -6.29
C PHE A 37 -0.50 -1.88 -5.52
N SER A 38 -1.58 -1.58 -6.23
CA SER A 38 -2.92 -1.49 -5.63
C SER A 38 -3.45 -2.89 -5.39
N THR A 39 -3.89 -3.19 -4.17
CA THR A 39 -4.59 -4.46 -3.88
C THR A 39 -6.07 -4.40 -4.25
N LYS A 40 -6.61 -3.19 -4.54
CA LYS A 40 -8.05 -2.88 -4.62
C LYS A 40 -8.85 -3.21 -3.35
N ILE A 41 -8.18 -3.54 -2.25
CA ILE A 41 -8.80 -3.74 -0.93
C ILE A 41 -8.86 -2.39 -0.22
N TYR A 42 -10.04 -2.05 0.29
CA TYR A 42 -10.28 -0.81 1.02
C TYR A 42 -10.75 -1.14 2.44
N LEU A 43 -10.14 -0.48 3.43
CA LEU A 43 -10.42 -0.68 4.85
C LEU A 43 -10.84 0.65 5.50
N LYS A 44 -11.61 0.58 6.58
CA LYS A 44 -11.94 1.76 7.37
C LYS A 44 -10.71 2.15 8.21
N PRO A 45 -10.37 3.44 8.34
CA PRO A 45 -9.22 3.88 9.15
C PRO A 45 -9.31 3.57 10.65
N GLU A 46 -10.51 3.28 11.16
CA GLU A 46 -10.82 3.08 12.58
C GLU A 46 -10.81 1.60 13.00
N GLN A 47 -10.24 0.70 12.19
CA GLN A 47 -10.13 -0.73 12.53
C GLN A 47 -9.12 -1.03 13.62
#